data_AF-A0A410UQN2-F1
#
_entry.id   AF-A0A410UQN2-F1
#
_cell.length_a   1.000
_cell.length_b   1.000
_cell.length_c   1.000
_cell.angle_alpha   90.00
_cell.angle_beta   90.00
_cell.angle_gamma   90.00
#
_symmetry.space_group_name_H-M   'P 1'
#
loop_
_entity.id
_entity.type
_entity.pdbx_description
1 polymer ?
#
loop_
_entity_poly.entity_id
_entity_poly.type
_entity_poly.pdbx_seq_one_letter_code
_entity_poly.pdbx_strand_id
1 'polypeptide(L)'
;MGTPEQRSANYRYNRAQRALLPAYTLKWLGIAVSMLMLLQIYSGMLAQAMEGTAAYFCAALFCVSSGIAFSFACVVIAILLACYLFFTHIKD
;
A
#
# COMPACT_ATOMS: atom_id res chain seq x y z
N MET A 1 21.66 -18.58 17.19
CA MET A 1 22.44 -19.53 16.37
C MET A 1 21.60 -20.79 16.19
N GLY A 2 21.03 -21.00 15.00
CA GLY A 2 20.29 -22.23 14.68
C GLY A 2 21.20 -23.32 14.12
N THR A 3 20.73 -24.57 14.13
CA THR A 3 21.43 -25.71 13.49
C THR A 3 21.62 -25.46 11.99
N PRO A 4 22.58 -26.14 11.32
CA PRO A 4 22.81 -25.98 9.88
C PRO A 4 21.54 -26.21 9.04
N GLU A 5 20.70 -27.16 9.45
CA GLU A 5 19.42 -27.45 8.80
C GLU A 5 18.40 -26.33 8.99
N GLN A 6 18.34 -25.70 10.17
CA GLN A 6 17.47 -24.53 10.39
C GLN A 6 17.91 -23.33 9.54
N ARG A 7 19.22 -23.15 9.34
CA ARG A 7 19.74 -22.07 8.47
C ARG A 7 19.40 -22.31 7.01
N SER A 8 19.57 -23.55 6.51
CA SER A 8 19.22 -23.88 5.12
C SER A 8 17.72 -23.78 4.85
N ALA A 9 16.89 -24.18 5.82
CA ALA A 9 15.44 -24.02 5.75
C ALA A 9 15.03 -22.54 5.75
N ASN A 10 15.61 -21.72 6.62
CA ASN A 10 15.36 -20.28 6.68
C ASN A 10 15.80 -19.55 5.41
N TYR A 11 16.95 -19.93 4.83
CA TYR A 11 17.40 -19.39 3.55
C TYR A 11 16.41 -19.67 2.41
N ARG A 12 15.91 -20.91 2.31
CA ARG A 12 14.89 -21.28 1.30
C ARG A 12 13.59 -20.51 1.50
N TYR A 13 13.16 -20.36 2.74
CA TYR A 13 11.97 -19.60 3.11
C TYR A 13 12.11 -18.11 2.77
N ASN A 14 13.21 -17.48 3.18
CA ASN A 14 13.49 -16.07 2.89
C ASN A 14 13.57 -15.80 1.38
N ARG A 15 14.21 -16.71 0.61
CA ARG A 15 14.27 -16.62 -0.85
C ARG A 15 12.88 -16.70 -1.50
N ALA A 16 12.02 -17.61 -1.03
CA ALA A 16 10.66 -17.75 -1.53
C ALA A 16 9.81 -16.51 -1.23
N GLN A 17 9.88 -15.97 0.00
CA GLN A 17 9.17 -14.73 0.35
C GLN A 17 9.65 -13.52 -0.44
N ARG A 18 10.97 -13.38 -0.62
CA ARG A 18 11.57 -12.27 -1.39
C ARG A 18 11.12 -12.22 -2.84
N ALA A 19 10.79 -13.37 -3.44
CA ALA A 19 10.23 -13.43 -4.80
C ALA A 19 8.76 -12.96 -4.87
N LEU A 20 7.98 -13.15 -3.80
CA LEU A 20 6.56 -12.79 -3.76
C LEU A 20 6.34 -11.31 -3.43
N LEU A 21 7.15 -10.75 -2.53
CA LEU A 21 7.03 -9.38 -2.02
C LEU A 21 6.92 -8.30 -3.11
N PRO A 22 7.72 -8.30 -4.19
CA PRO A 22 7.60 -7.30 -5.27
C PRO A 22 6.25 -7.32 -5.96
N ALA A 23 5.69 -8.52 -6.21
CA ALA A 23 4.39 -8.65 -6.86
C ALA A 23 3.25 -8.12 -5.98
N TYR A 24 3.29 -8.37 -4.67
CA TYR A 24 2.33 -7.79 -3.73
C TYR A 24 2.50 -6.28 -3.60
N THR A 25 3.74 -5.79 -3.57
CA THR A 25 4.04 -4.35 -3.53
C THR A 25 3.48 -3.64 -4.76
N LEU A 26 3.62 -4.24 -5.95
CA LEU A 26 3.07 -3.68 -7.19
C LEU A 26 1.55 -3.59 -7.18
N LYS A 27 0.86 -4.60 -6.62
CA LYS A 27 -0.61 -4.56 -6.46
C LYS A 27 -1.04 -3.41 -5.55
N TRP A 28 -0.38 -3.25 -4.40
CA TRP A 28 -0.67 -2.16 -3.49
C TRP A 28 -0.31 -0.79 -4.06
N LEU A 29 0.76 -0.70 -4.86
CA LEU A 29 1.10 0.51 -5.61
C LEU A 29 -0.03 0.88 -6.59
N GLY A 30 -0.58 -0.10 -7.32
CA GLY A 30 -1.73 0.12 -8.20
C GLY A 30 -2.96 0.65 -7.45
N ILE A 31 -3.24 0.10 -6.26
CA ILE A 31 -4.34 0.58 -5.39
C ILE A 31 -4.05 2.00 -4.89
N ALA A 32 -2.82 2.29 -4.47
CA ALA A 32 -2.45 3.62 -4.02
C ALA A 32 -2.61 4.66 -5.14
N VAL A 33 -2.15 4.35 -6.35
CA VAL A 33 -2.31 5.23 -7.51
C VAL A 33 -3.78 5.43 -7.86
N SER A 34 -4.60 4.38 -7.84
CA SER A 34 -6.03 4.51 -8.16
C SER A 34 -6.78 5.34 -7.10
N MET A 35 -6.49 5.14 -5.82
CA MET A 35 -7.08 5.95 -4.74
C MET A 35 -6.62 7.41 -4.80
N LEU A 36 -5.35 7.67 -5.17
CA LEU A 36 -4.85 9.03 -5.38
C LEU A 36 -5.58 9.73 -6.53
N MET A 37 -5.82 9.03 -7.65
CA MET A 37 -6.56 9.58 -8.78
C MET A 37 -8.02 9.88 -8.39
N LEU A 38 -8.68 8.97 -7.66
CA LEU A 38 -10.03 9.21 -7.14
C LEU A 38 -10.07 10.41 -6.19
N LEU A 39 -9.08 10.55 -5.30
CA LEU A 39 -8.97 11.69 -4.40
C LEU A 39 -8.89 13.01 -5.17
N GLN A 40 -8.07 13.07 -6.23
CA GLN A 40 -7.97 14.26 -7.09
C GLN A 40 -9.30 14.58 -7.78
N ILE A 41 -10.00 13.57 -8.31
CA ILE A 41 -11.30 13.74 -8.97
C ILE A 41 -12.33 14.29 -7.97
N TYR A 42 -12.48 13.65 -6.81
CA TYR A 42 -13.47 14.08 -5.82
C TYR A 42 -13.13 15.42 -5.19
N SER A 43 -11.84 15.74 -5.00
CA SER A 43 -11.41 17.07 -4.59
C SER A 43 -11.77 18.14 -5.61
N GLY A 44 -11.60 17.86 -6.91
CA GLY A 44 -12.03 18.75 -7.98
C GLY A 44 -13.55 18.92 -8.03
N MET A 45 -14.32 17.84 -7.87
CA MET A 45 -15.78 17.90 -7.78
C MET A 45 -16.24 18.71 -6.56
N LEU A 46 -15.58 18.55 -5.42
CA LEU A 46 -15.89 19.30 -4.19
C LEU A 46 -15.66 20.80 -4.39
N ALA A 47 -14.58 21.18 -5.08
CA ALA A 47 -14.27 22.58 -5.38
C ALA A 47 -15.28 23.25 -6.34
N GLN A 48 -15.98 22.46 -7.14
CA GLN A 48 -17.00 22.94 -8.08
C GLN A 48 -18.43 22.83 -7.53
N ALA A 49 -18.65 21.98 -6.53
CA ALA A 49 -19.96 21.77 -5.95
C ALA A 49 -20.34 22.91 -5.01
N MET A 50 -21.59 23.38 -5.12
CA MET A 50 -22.12 24.39 -4.21
C MET A 50 -22.35 23.78 -2.81
N GLU A 51 -21.85 24.46 -1.79
CA GLU A 51 -22.00 24.06 -0.40
C GLU A 51 -23.48 23.87 -0.03
N GLY A 52 -23.76 22.84 0.79
CA GLY A 52 -25.11 22.49 1.22
C GLY A 52 -25.91 21.62 0.24
N THR A 53 -25.38 21.32 -0.95
CA THR A 53 -26.02 20.38 -1.88
C THR A 53 -25.66 18.93 -1.55
N ALA A 54 -26.55 17.98 -1.88
CA ALA A 54 -26.25 16.54 -1.73
C ALA A 54 -25.00 16.11 -2.50
N ALA A 55 -24.73 16.73 -3.66
CA ALA A 55 -23.53 16.48 -4.45
C ALA A 55 -22.24 16.89 -3.68
N TYR A 56 -22.26 18.02 -2.98
CA TYR A 56 -21.15 18.46 -2.12
C TYR A 56 -20.88 17.43 -1.01
N PHE A 57 -21.92 16.99 -0.30
CA PHE A 57 -21.78 15.99 0.76
C PHE A 57 -21.25 14.66 0.24
N CYS A 58 -21.76 14.16 -0.88
CA CYS A 58 -21.25 12.93 -1.50
C CYS A 58 -19.80 13.09 -1.93
N ALA A 59 -19.44 14.17 -2.62
CA ALA A 59 -18.07 14.43 -3.04
C ALA A 59 -17.12 14.52 -1.83
N ALA A 60 -17.54 15.17 -0.74
CA ALA A 60 -16.76 15.26 0.49
C ALA A 60 -16.54 13.87 1.13
N LEU A 61 -17.59 13.06 1.24
CA LEU A 61 -17.50 11.70 1.80
C LEU A 61 -16.58 10.80 0.96
N PHE A 62 -16.71 10.82 -0.36
CA PHE A 62 -15.84 10.04 -1.25
C PHE A 62 -14.39 10.56 -1.28
N CYS A 63 -14.19 11.87 -1.17
CA CYS A 63 -12.87 12.48 -1.03
C CYS A 63 -12.17 12.02 0.26
N VAL A 64 -12.85 12.12 1.41
CA VAL A 64 -12.28 11.70 2.70
C VAL A 64 -11.99 10.19 2.72
N SER A 65 -12.94 9.37 2.26
CA SER A 65 -12.77 7.90 2.24
C SER A 65 -11.65 7.45 1.31
N SER A 66 -11.52 8.03 0.11
CA SER A 66 -10.40 7.75 -0.80
C SER A 66 -9.06 8.18 -0.19
N GLY A 67 -9.00 9.31 0.53
CA GLY A 67 -7.81 9.74 1.27
C GLY A 67 -7.38 8.78 2.37
N ILE A 68 -8.35 8.22 3.12
CA ILE A 68 -8.08 7.19 4.14
C ILE A 68 -7.55 5.90 3.48
N ALA A 69 -8.21 5.44 2.41
CA ALA A 69 -7.80 4.24 1.69
C ALA A 69 -6.40 4.38 1.07
N PHE A 70 -6.09 5.55 0.51
CA PHE A 70 -4.76 5.89 0.01
C PHE A 70 -3.70 5.81 1.12
N SER A 71 -3.96 6.46 2.26
CA SER A 71 -3.04 6.47 3.40
C SER A 71 -2.77 5.05 3.91
N PHE A 72 -3.81 4.22 4.00
CA PHE A 72 -3.67 2.81 4.35
C PHE A 72 -2.80 2.03 3.35
N ALA A 73 -3.03 2.22 2.05
CA ALA A 73 -2.20 1.60 1.02
C ALA A 73 -0.72 2.01 1.13
N CYS A 74 -0.44 3.29 1.42
CA CYS A 74 0.94 3.77 1.65
C CYS A 74 1.60 3.06 2.84
N VAL A 75 0.89 2.85 3.95
CA VAL A 75 1.41 2.12 5.11
C VAL A 75 1.72 0.67 4.74
N VAL A 76 0.83 -0.01 4.01
CA VAL A 76 1.08 -1.39 3.56
C VAL A 76 2.29 -1.48 2.65
N ILE A 77 2.46 -0.54 1.71
CA ILE A 77 3.65 -0.47 0.84
C ILE A 77 4.91 -0.28 1.69
N ALA A 78 4.89 0.64 2.66
CA ALA A 78 6.04 0.89 3.54
C ALA A 78 6.43 -0.37 4.34
N ILE A 79 5.46 -1.12 4.87
CA ILE A 79 5.70 -2.39 5.56
C ILE A 79 6.30 -3.42 4.60
N LEU A 80 5.73 -3.58 3.40
CA LEU A 80 6.24 -4.54 2.41
C LEU A 80 7.67 -4.20 1.97
N LEU A 81 7.98 -2.93 1.79
CA LEU A 81 9.33 -2.46 1.49
C LEU A 81 10.29 -2.72 2.66
N ALA A 82 9.86 -2.44 3.90
CA ALA A 82 10.65 -2.75 5.09
C ALA A 82 10.93 -4.25 5.21
N CYS A 83 9.94 -5.12 5.00
CA CYS A 83 10.12 -6.57 4.95
C CYS A 83 11.05 -6.98 3.81
N TYR A 84 10.91 -6.40 2.62
CA TYR A 84 11.78 -6.70 1.48
C TYR A 84 13.24 -6.32 1.78
N LEU A 85 13.49 -5.15 2.35
CA LEU A 85 14.81 -4.70 2.78
C LEU A 85 15.37 -5.60 3.88
N PHE A 86 14.55 -5.97 4.86
CA PHE A 86 14.92 -6.88 5.93
C PHE A 86 15.37 -8.25 5.39
N PHE A 87 14.60 -8.86 4.47
CA PHE A 87 14.98 -10.11 3.83
C PHE A 87 16.15 -9.97 2.84
N THR A 88 16.43 -8.76 2.37
CA THR A 88 17.58 -8.49 1.48
C THR A 88 18.87 -8.27 2.29
N HIS A 89 18.77 -7.67 3.47
CA HIS A 89 19.92 -7.26 4.29
C HIS A 89 20.22 -8.22 5.46
N ILE A 90 19.30 -9.11 5.84
CA ILE A 90 19.66 -10.30 6.59
C ILE A 90 20.50 -11.18 5.68
N LYS A 91 21.82 -11.00 5.83
CA LYS A 91 22.84 -11.98 5.44
C LYS A 91 22.66 -13.20 6.34
N ASP A 92 22.57 -14.38 5.74
CA ASP A 92 22.75 -15.65 6.45
C ASP A 92 24.07 -15.71 7.22
#